data_AF-A0A520DZG7-F1
#
_entry.id   AF-A0A520DZG7-F1
#
_cell.length_a   1.000
_cell.length_b   1.000
_cell.length_c   1.000
_cell.angle_alpha   90.00
_cell.angle_beta   90.00
_cell.angle_gamma   90.00
#
_symmetry.space_group_name_H-M   'P 1'
#
loop_
_entity.id
_entity.type
_entity.pdbx_description
1 polymer ?
#
loop_
_entity_poly.entity_id
_entity_poly.type
_entity_poly.pdbx_seq_one_letter_code
_entity_poly.pdbx_strand_id
1 'polypeptide(L)' 'MHIMPGTDTRIINLEGTIIIITAVKDDVSLYRVMIDGIFYGYLRRIDGVLHQVEGSNISNYFFNEICRVIQ' A
#
# COMPACT_ATOMS: atom_id res chain seq x y z
N MET A 1 21.70 6.86 19.44
CA MET A 1 21.33 6.34 18.10
C MET A 1 19.82 6.41 17.99
N HIS A 2 19.27 7.43 17.32
CA HIS A 2 17.83 7.51 17.08
C HIS A 2 17.52 6.64 15.86
N ILE A 3 17.16 5.38 16.11
CA ILE A 3 16.57 4.54 15.07
C ILE A 3 15.14 5.04 14.89
N MET A 4 14.91 5.86 13.86
CA MET A 4 13.55 6.09 13.40
C MET A 4 13.06 4.75 12.82
N PRO A 5 11.94 4.17 13.30
CA PRO A 5 11.39 2.98 12.68
C PRO A 5 11.06 3.33 11.24
N GLY A 6 11.71 2.65 10.29
CA GLY A 6 11.40 2.80 8.88
C GLY A 6 9.91 2.55 8.65
N THR A 7 9.29 3.34 7.79
CA THR A 7 7.92 3.12 7.34
C THR A 7 7.78 1.69 6.80
N ASP A 8 6.84 0.91 7.36
CA ASP A 8 6.59 -0.47 6.91
C ASP A 8 6.42 -0.49 5.38
N THR A 9 7.25 -1.28 4.69
CA THR A 9 7.28 -1.33 3.23
C THR A 9 7.17 -2.77 2.79
N ARG A 10 6.17 -3.04 1.96
CA ARG A 10 5.92 -4.34 1.35
C ARG A 10 6.05 -4.23 -0.16
N ILE A 11 6.67 -5.24 -0.76
CA ILE A 11 6.86 -5.35 -2.21
C ILE A 11 6.22 -6.65 -2.67
N ILE A 12 5.33 -6.57 -3.65
CA ILE A 12 4.64 -7.70 -4.26
C ILE A 12 5.08 -7.77 -5.72
N ASN A 13 5.55 -8.92 -6.16
CA ASN A 13 5.72 -9.22 -7.58
C ASN A 13 4.51 -10.03 -8.03
N LEU A 14 3.70 -9.43 -8.91
CA LEU A 14 2.49 -10.02 -9.46
C LEU A 14 2.64 -10.13 -10.97
N GLU A 15 2.93 -11.35 -11.46
CA GLU A 15 3.05 -11.63 -12.90
C GLU A 15 4.04 -10.69 -13.64
N GLY A 16 5.11 -10.26 -12.96
CA GLY A 16 6.10 -9.31 -13.51
C GLY A 16 5.78 -7.84 -13.26
N THR A 17 4.61 -7.51 -12.72
CA THR A 17 4.25 -6.18 -12.21
C THR A 17 4.78 -6.03 -10.78
N ILE A 18 5.44 -4.91 -10.47
CA ILE A 18 5.97 -4.63 -9.14
C ILE A 18 5.06 -3.65 -8.41
N ILE A 19 4.43 -4.12 -7.32
CA ILE A 19 3.58 -3.32 -6.47
C ILE A 19 4.34 -3.01 -5.17
N ILE A 20 4.49 -1.74 -4.84
CA ILE A 20 5.15 -1.25 -3.63
C ILE A 20 4.11 -0.58 -2.75
N ILE A 21 4.02 -1.02 -1.51
CA ILE A 21 3.05 -0.53 -0.54
C ILE A 21 3.83 -0.04 0.67
N THR A 22 3.71 1.24 0.96
CA THR A 22 4.54 1.90 2.00
C THR A 22 3.64 2.61 2.98
N ALA A 23 3.70 2.24 4.26
CA ALA A 23 3.03 2.98 5.32
C ALA A 23 3.47 4.45 5.30
N VAL A 24 2.53 5.37 5.46
CA VAL A 24 2.84 6.79 5.50
C VAL A 24 3.46 7.10 6.86
N LYS A 25 4.53 7.90 6.84
CA LYS A 25 5.20 8.32 8.07
C LYS A 25 4.18 9.03 8.97
N ASP A 26 4.15 8.65 10.25
CA ASP A 26 3.25 9.18 11.27
C ASP A 26 1.75 8.82 11.08
N ASP A 27 1.38 8.01 10.08
CA ASP A 27 0.04 7.42 9.91
C ASP A 27 0.13 5.94 9.50
N VAL A 28 0.14 5.05 10.50
CA VAL A 28 0.20 3.59 10.32
C VAL A 28 -1.06 2.98 9.70
N SER A 29 -2.14 3.76 9.60
CA SER A 29 -3.37 3.35 8.94
C SER A 29 -3.33 3.61 7.44
N LEU A 30 -2.43 4.47 6.95
CA LEU A 30 -2.40 4.93 5.58
C LEU A 30 -1.21 4.33 4.82
N TYR A 31 -1.45 3.84 3.62
CA TYR A 31 -0.47 3.18 2.78
C TYR A 31 -0.42 3.83 1.41
N ARG A 32 0.76 4.26 0.97
CA ARG A 32 1.04 4.68 -0.40
C ARG A 32 1.19 3.45 -1.28
N VAL A 33 0.49 3.42 -2.42
CA VAL A 33 0.61 2.35 -3.41
C VAL A 33 1.30 2.87 -4.67
N MET A 34 2.38 2.20 -5.06
CA MET A 34 3.02 2.37 -6.36
C MET A 34 2.99 1.06 -7.14
N ILE A 35 2.77 1.15 -8.45
CA ILE A 35 2.75 0.00 -9.36
C ILE A 35 3.69 0.34 -10.51
N ASP A 36 4.70 -0.51 -10.75
CA ASP A 36 5.78 -0.29 -11.70
C ASP A 36 6.46 1.08 -11.55
N GLY A 37 6.61 1.52 -10.30
CA GLY A 37 7.21 2.82 -9.95
C GLY A 37 6.30 4.04 -10.13
N ILE A 38 5.08 3.86 -10.66
CA ILE A 38 4.09 4.92 -10.81
C ILE A 38 3.23 4.99 -9.55
N PHE A 39 2.92 6.19 -9.06
CA PHE A 39 2.01 6.37 -7.94
C PHE A 39 0.55 6.19 -8.36
N TYR A 40 -0.17 5.29 -7.69
CA TYR A 40 -1.57 4.98 -8.01
C TYR A 40 -2.56 5.46 -6.95
N GLY A 41 -2.11 5.84 -5.76
CA GLY A 41 -2.98 6.37 -4.72
C GLY A 41 -2.64 5.85 -3.33
N TYR A 42 -3.63 5.94 -2.45
CA TYR A 42 -3.53 5.52 -1.07
C TYR A 42 -4.58 4.46 -0.71
N LEU A 43 -4.20 3.56 0.19
CA LEU A 43 -5.13 2.68 0.90
C LEU A 43 -5.15 3.08 2.38
N ARG A 44 -6.32 3.02 3.01
CA ARG A 44 -6.47 3.21 4.45
C ARG A 44 -7.01 1.96 5.11
N ARG A 45 -6.38 1.53 6.20
CA ARG A 45 -6.84 0.45 7.06
C ARG A 45 -7.81 1.03 8.10
N ILE A 46 -9.08 0.64 8.02
CA ILE A 46 -10.14 1.02 8.95
C ILE A 46 -10.69 -0.28 9.53
N ASP A 47 -10.66 -0.42 10.86
CA ASP A 47 -11.13 -1.62 11.56
C ASP A 47 -10.54 -2.95 11.02
N GLY A 48 -9.26 -2.90 10.63
CA GLY A 48 -8.54 -4.06 10.07
C GLY A 48 -8.78 -4.31 8.58
N VAL A 49 -9.68 -3.57 7.94
CA VAL A 49 -10.01 -3.71 6.52
C VAL A 49 -9.35 -2.60 5.71
N LEU A 50 -8.77 -2.93 4.55
CA LEU A 50 -8.22 -1.94 3.63
C LEU A 50 -9.33 -1.33 2.77
N HIS A 51 -9.29 -0.02 2.61
CA HIS A 51 -10.18 0.76 1.76
C HIS A 51 -9.35 1.65 0.83
N GLN A 52 -9.81 1.82 -0.41
CA GLN A 52 -9.21 2.83 -1.28
C GLN A 52 -9.60 4.23 -0.81
N VAL A 53 -8.61 5.12 -0.74
CA VAL A 53 -8.85 6.54 -0.44
C VAL A 53 -9.38 7.23 -1.70
N GLU A 54 -10.31 8.17 -1.53
CA GLU A 54 -10.85 8.98 -2.63
C GLU A 54 -9.73 9.60 -3.49
N GLY A 55 -9.88 9.53 -4.81
CA GLY A 55 -8.88 9.98 -5.77
C GLY A 55 -7.77 8.97 -6.08
N SER A 56 -7.76 7.81 -5.42
CA SER A 56 -6.87 6.69 -5.79
C SER A 56 -7.36 5.99 -7.04
N ASN A 57 -6.44 5.61 -7.91
CA ASN A 57 -6.69 4.95 -9.20
C ASN A 57 -6.27 3.48 -9.18
N ILE A 58 -6.47 2.78 -8.07
CA ILE A 58 -6.02 1.40 -7.90
C ILE A 58 -7.11 0.48 -8.49
N SER A 59 -6.81 -0.26 -9.54
CA SER A 59 -7.79 -1.19 -10.13
C SER A 59 -8.20 -2.27 -9.12
N ASN A 60 -9.44 -2.77 -9.23
CA ASN A 60 -9.94 -3.83 -8.35
C ASN A 60 -9.06 -5.09 -8.37
N TYR A 61 -8.40 -5.37 -9.51
CA TYR A 61 -7.46 -6.49 -9.63
C TYR A 61 -6.29 -6.32 -8.66
N PHE A 62 -5.56 -5.19 -8.74
CA PHE A 62 -4.44 -4.93 -7.84
C PHE A 62 -4.88 -4.78 -6.39
N PHE A 63 -6.01 -4.13 -6.14
CA PHE A 63 -6.55 -3.98 -4.80
C PHE A 63 -6.81 -5.32 -4.12
N ASN A 64 -7.44 -6.27 -4.83
CA ASN A 64 -7.72 -7.60 -4.28
C ASN A 64 -6.42 -8.36 -3.94
N GLU A 65 -5.40 -8.28 -4.79
CA GLU A 65 -4.10 -8.90 -4.51
C GLU A 65 -3.39 -8.24 -3.33
N ILE A 66 -3.46 -6.92 -3.20
CA ILE A 66 -2.95 -6.20 -2.03
C ILE A 66 -3.65 -6.68 -0.74
N CYS A 67 -4.97 -6.79 -0.75
CA CYS A 67 -5.75 -7.26 0.41
C CYS A 67 -5.42 -8.71 0.79
N ARG A 68 -5.06 -9.57 -0.16
CA ARG A 68 -4.61 -10.95 0.13
C ARG A 68 -3.26 -10.99 0.85
N VAL A 69 -2.35 -10.08 0.53
CA VAL A 69 -0.99 -10.05 1.10
C VAL A 69 -0.92 -9.24 2.40
N ILE A 70 -1.75 -8.21 2.55
CA ILE A 70 -1.77 -7.31 3.72
C ILE A 70 -2.97 -7.64 4.62
N GLN A 71 -3.08 -8.92 5.03
CA GLN A 71 -3.87 -9.30 6.20
C GLN A 71 -3.14 -8.86 7.47
#